data_AF-A0A416UX73-F1
#
_entry.id   AF-A0A416UX73-F1
#
_cell.length_a   1.000
_cell.length_b   1.000
_cell.length_c   1.000
_cell.angle_alpha   90.00
_cell.angle_beta   90.00
_cell.angle_gamma   90.00
#
_symmetry.space_group_name_H-M   'P 1'
#
loop_
_entity.id
_entity.type
_entity.pdbx_description
1 polymer ?
#
loop_
_entity_poly.entity_id
_entity_poly.type
_entity_poly.pdbx_seq_one_letter_code
_entity_poly.pdbx_strand_id
1 'polypeptide(L)'
;MENYDHCNGVIHVVEKGDTLYKLSKHYKCNLCDIITANPYVNVYNMQEGEEICIPIEQEGSGDGKMHYTVKKGDTFESVFMYFGVGPQELFENNKNLYQVVLPEGLELVVD
;
A
#
# COMPACT_ATOMS: atom_id res chain seq x y z
N MET A 1 -7.31 7.07 28.08
CA MET A 1 -8.28 7.26 26.99
C MET A 1 -8.24 8.74 26.69
N GLU A 2 -7.75 9.24 25.57
CA GLU A 2 -7.70 8.72 24.19
C GLU A 2 -6.59 9.48 23.44
N ASN A 3 -5.76 8.77 22.67
CA ASN A 3 -4.89 9.34 21.63
C ASN A 3 -5.21 8.62 20.31
N TYR A 4 -6.51 8.49 20.00
CA TYR A 4 -7.03 7.90 18.76
C TYR A 4 -7.13 8.92 17.62
N ASP A 5 -6.68 10.15 17.85
CA ASP A 5 -6.97 11.25 16.97
C ASP A 5 -6.07 11.19 15.73
N HIS A 6 -6.68 10.70 14.65
CA HIS A 6 -6.34 10.81 13.24
C HIS A 6 -5.52 9.67 12.66
N CYS A 7 -6.16 8.50 12.51
CA CYS A 7 -5.76 7.59 11.44
C CYS A 7 -6.02 8.27 10.08
N ASN A 8 -4.96 8.61 9.36
CA ASN A 8 -5.05 9.09 7.98
C ASN A 8 -5.23 7.89 7.02
N GLY A 9 -6.38 7.22 7.12
CA GLY A 9 -6.68 5.99 6.38
C GLY A 9 -7.88 5.24 6.94
N VAL A 10 -7.82 3.90 6.93
CA VAL A 10 -8.91 3.02 7.38
C VAL A 10 -8.56 2.39 8.73
N ILE A 11 -9.52 2.35 9.65
CA ILE A 11 -9.39 1.55 10.87
C ILE A 11 -9.81 0.11 10.56
N HIS A 12 -8.90 -0.83 10.78
CA HIS A 12 -9.15 -2.27 10.68
C HIS A 12 -9.25 -2.87 12.10
N VAL A 13 -10.32 -3.61 12.37
CA VAL A 13 -10.49 -4.36 13.63
C VAL A 13 -9.91 -5.74 13.44
N VAL A 14 -8.88 -6.09 14.22
CA VAL A 14 -8.13 -7.33 14.08
C VAL A 14 -9.05 -8.54 14.22
N GLU A 15 -9.00 -9.44 13.24
CA GLU A 15 -9.66 -10.73 13.24
C GLU A 15 -8.68 -11.88 13.46
N LYS A 16 -9.24 -13.07 13.69
CA LYS A 16 -8.46 -14.28 13.92
C LYS A 16 -7.56 -14.59 12.74
N GLY A 17 -6.25 -14.61 13.01
CA GLY A 17 -5.24 -15.00 12.03
C GLY A 17 -4.72 -13.84 11.17
N ASP A 18 -5.13 -12.61 11.47
CA ASP A 18 -4.50 -11.43 10.91
C ASP A 18 -3.05 -11.28 11.37
N THR A 19 -2.27 -10.68 10.49
CA THR A 19 -0.92 -10.20 10.77
C THR A 19 -0.75 -8.88 10.03
N LEU A 20 0.11 -7.99 10.52
CA LEU A 20 0.38 -6.73 9.81
C LEU A 20 0.80 -6.98 8.35
N TYR A 21 1.51 -8.06 8.06
CA TYR A 21 1.87 -8.44 6.69
C TYR A 21 0.66 -8.81 5.82
N LYS A 22 -0.31 -9.56 6.36
CA LYS A 22 -1.55 -9.87 5.63
C LYS A 22 -2.39 -8.61 5.40
N LEU A 23 -2.49 -7.75 6.41
CA LEU A 23 -3.18 -6.47 6.30
C LEU A 23 -2.50 -5.55 5.28
N SER A 24 -1.16 -5.49 5.28
CA SER A 24 -0.40 -4.70 4.29
C SER A 24 -0.70 -5.17 2.86
N LYS A 25 -0.79 -6.48 2.63
CA LYS A 25 -1.17 -7.03 1.33
C LYS A 25 -2.65 -6.81 0.98
N HIS A 26 -3.54 -6.98 1.95
CA HIS A 26 -4.98 -6.79 1.75
C HIS A 26 -5.32 -5.34 1.39
N TYR A 27 -4.78 -4.38 2.15
CA TYR A 27 -5.03 -2.96 1.95
C TYR A 27 -4.06 -2.29 0.98
N LYS A 28 -3.16 -3.06 0.35
CA LYS A 28 -2.10 -2.53 -0.54
C LYS A 28 -1.34 -1.36 0.10
N CYS A 29 -1.08 -1.47 1.39
CA CYS A 29 -0.38 -0.46 2.20
C CYS A 29 1.02 -0.99 2.56
N ASN A 30 2.00 -0.10 2.70
CA ASN A 30 3.33 -0.51 3.13
C ASN A 30 3.30 -1.00 4.59
N LEU A 31 3.93 -2.14 4.87
CA LEU A 31 4.02 -2.68 6.22
C LEU A 31 4.68 -1.70 7.20
N CYS A 32 5.74 -1.00 6.79
CA CYS A 32 6.42 -0.02 7.63
C CYS A 32 5.53 1.19 7.94
N ASP A 33 4.65 1.58 7.02
CA ASP A 33 3.71 2.69 7.24
C ASP A 33 2.65 2.28 8.25
N ILE A 34 2.12 1.05 8.16
CA ILE A 34 1.22 0.49 9.19
C ILE A 34 1.91 0.46 10.55
N ILE A 35 3.16 -0.02 10.65
CA ILE A 35 3.88 -0.06 11.93
C ILE A 35 4.06 1.36 12.49
N THR A 36 4.44 2.32 11.64
CA THR A 36 4.69 3.70 12.05
C THR A 36 3.41 4.42 12.49
N ALA A 37 2.28 4.13 11.83
CA ALA A 37 0.96 4.68 12.19
C ALA A 37 0.39 4.08 13.47
N ASN A 38 0.91 2.94 13.94
CA ASN A 38 0.43 2.24 15.13
C ASN A 38 1.52 2.06 16.19
N PRO A 39 2.13 3.14 16.70
CA PRO A 39 3.20 3.04 17.70
C PRO A 39 2.73 2.46 19.05
N TYR A 40 1.41 2.33 19.22
CA TYR A 40 0.75 1.77 20.40
C TYR A 40 0.44 0.28 20.30
N VAL A 41 0.60 -0.33 19.12
CA VAL A 41 0.30 -1.76 18.89
C VAL A 41 1.56 -2.60 19.11
N ASN A 42 1.41 -3.70 19.85
CA ASN A 42 2.46 -4.72 19.90
C ASN A 42 2.39 -5.60 18.64
N VAL A 43 3.25 -5.30 17.67
CA VAL A 43 3.30 -5.98 16.35
C VAL A 43 3.57 -7.49 16.43
N TYR A 44 4.13 -7.98 17.55
CA TYR A 44 4.40 -9.40 17.78
C TYR A 44 3.24 -10.12 18.50
N ASN A 45 2.23 -9.39 18.97
CA ASN A 45 1.15 -9.93 19.77
C ASN A 45 -0.17 -9.17 19.54
N MET A 46 -0.59 -9.05 18.27
CA MET A 46 -1.90 -8.49 17.94
C MET A 46 -3.02 -9.35 18.52
N GLN A 47 -4.00 -8.72 19.17
CA GLN A 47 -5.17 -9.39 19.74
C GLN A 47 -6.42 -9.15 18.89
N GLU A 48 -7.28 -10.16 18.80
CA GLU A 48 -8.59 -10.02 18.16
C GLU A 48 -9.39 -8.87 18.83
N GLY A 49 -9.98 -8.00 18.01
CA GLY A 49 -10.70 -6.81 18.46
C GLY A 49 -9.84 -5.56 18.68
N GLU A 50 -8.52 -5.62 18.53
CA GLU A 50 -7.68 -4.42 18.48
C GLU A 50 -7.96 -3.60 17.22
N GLU A 51 -7.84 -2.27 17.32
CA GLU A 51 -7.95 -1.37 16.18
C GLU A 51 -6.57 -1.02 15.64
N ILE A 52 -6.35 -1.30 14.36
CA ILE A 52 -5.14 -0.95 13.61
C ILE A 52 -5.48 0.14 12.61
N CYS A 53 -4.76 1.26 12.68
CA CYS A 53 -4.78 2.25 11.62
C CYS A 53 -4.04 1.73 10.39
N ILE A 54 -4.71 1.69 9.24
CA ILE A 54 -4.09 1.38 7.96
C ILE A 54 -3.95 2.71 7.21
N PRO A 55 -2.75 3.33 7.19
CA PRO A 55 -2.54 4.64 6.57
C PRO A 55 -2.50 4.49 5.05
N ILE A 56 -3.68 4.43 4.45
CA ILE A 56 -3.87 4.60 3.01
C ILE A 56 -4.34 6.02 2.79
N GLU A 57 -3.52 6.83 2.11
CA GLU A 57 -4.01 8.08 1.56
C GLU A 57 -5.15 7.70 0.60
N GLN A 58 -6.37 8.14 0.90
CA GLN A 58 -7.46 8.10 -0.06
C GLN A 58 -7.21 9.14 -1.17
N GLU A 59 -6.06 9.06 -1.84
CA GLU A 59 -5.92 9.64 -3.18
C GLU A 59 -6.26 8.54 -4.19
N GLY A 60 -7.49 8.04 -4.07
CA GLY A 60 -8.12 7.36 -5.18
C GLY A 60 -8.52 8.42 -6.18
N SER A 61 -7.97 8.35 -7.39
CA SER A 61 -8.34 9.11 -8.60
C SER A 61 -9.81 8.89 -9.06
N GLY A 62 -10.69 8.45 -8.15
CA GLY A 62 -12.11 8.18 -8.37
C GLY A 62 -12.39 6.85 -9.08
N ASP A 63 -11.37 6.14 -9.56
CA ASP A 63 -11.52 4.93 -10.40
C ASP A 63 -11.32 3.60 -9.64
N GLY A 64 -11.01 3.66 -8.34
CA GLY A 64 -10.80 2.48 -7.50
C GLY A 64 -9.47 1.76 -7.76
N LYS A 65 -8.53 2.39 -8.46
CA LYS A 65 -7.21 1.83 -8.77
C LYS A 65 -6.11 2.51 -7.94
N MET A 66 -5.02 1.77 -7.72
CA MET A 66 -3.79 2.34 -7.17
C MET A 66 -2.98 2.95 -8.32
N HIS A 67 -2.65 4.23 -8.18
CA HIS A 67 -1.78 4.95 -9.11
C HIS A 67 -0.45 5.26 -8.44
N TYR A 68 0.64 5.16 -9.21
CA TYR A 68 2.00 5.46 -8.77
C TYR A 68 2.67 6.41 -9.76
N THR A 69 3.20 7.52 -9.26
CA THR A 69 4.03 8.42 -10.08
C THR A 69 5.49 8.02 -9.99
N VAL A 70 6.08 7.70 -11.14
CA VAL A 70 7.50 7.33 -11.30
C VAL A 70 8.41 8.44 -10.76
N LYS A 71 9.31 8.06 -9.86
CA LYS A 71 10.35 8.90 -9.29
C LYS A 71 11.67 8.70 -10.00
N LYS A 72 12.56 9.69 -9.85
CA LYS A 72 13.91 9.62 -10.41
C LYS A 72 14.66 8.39 -9.92
N GLY A 73 15.10 7.55 -10.85
CA GLY A 73 15.87 6.34 -10.56
C GLY A 73 15.02 5.06 -10.44
N ASP A 74 13.70 5.15 -10.55
CA ASP A 74 12.84 3.99 -10.57
C ASP A 74 13.10 3.12 -11.81
N THR A 75 13.05 1.82 -11.58
CA THR A 75 13.02 0.79 -12.63
C THR A 75 11.74 -0.03 -12.50
N PHE A 76 11.33 -0.68 -13.58
CA PHE A 76 10.24 -1.66 -13.54
C PHE A 76 10.44 -2.69 -12.42
N GLU A 77 11.65 -3.21 -12.27
CA GLU A 77 12.00 -4.17 -11.21
C GLU A 77 11.75 -3.60 -9.81
N SER A 78 12.20 -2.37 -9.55
CA SER A 78 11.98 -1.72 -8.25
C SER A 78 10.49 -1.53 -7.95
N VAL A 79 9.70 -1.16 -8.95
CA VAL A 79 8.25 -0.97 -8.84
C VAL A 79 7.55 -2.31 -8.61
N PHE A 80 7.89 -3.37 -9.38
CA PHE A 80 7.36 -4.72 -9.18
C PHE A 80 7.63 -5.22 -7.77
N MET A 81 8.87 -5.09 -7.29
CA MET A 81 9.26 -5.57 -5.96
C MET A 81 8.59 -4.77 -4.85
N TYR A 82 8.50 -3.46 -5.00
CA TYR A 82 7.91 -2.57 -4.00
C TYR A 82 6.41 -2.85 -3.81
N PHE A 83 5.66 -2.93 -4.91
CA PHE A 83 4.20 -3.17 -4.86
C PHE A 83 3.83 -4.65 -4.80
N GLY A 84 4.75 -5.55 -5.15
CA GLY A 84 4.47 -6.98 -5.27
C GLY A 84 3.56 -7.34 -6.45
N VAL A 85 3.59 -6.54 -7.51
CA VAL A 85 2.80 -6.70 -8.73
C VAL A 85 3.62 -7.46 -9.78
N GLY A 86 2.99 -8.38 -10.50
CA GLY A 86 3.67 -9.15 -11.55
C GLY A 86 3.94 -8.29 -12.81
N PRO A 87 5.00 -8.59 -13.59
CA PRO A 87 5.27 -7.85 -14.83
C PRO A 87 4.08 -7.85 -15.79
N GLN A 88 3.42 -9.00 -15.93
CA GLN A 88 2.26 -9.14 -16.82
C GLN A 88 1.11 -8.23 -16.39
N GLU A 89 0.76 -8.23 -15.11
CA GLU A 89 -0.32 -7.43 -14.53
C GLU A 89 -0.06 -5.92 -14.74
N LEU A 90 1.15 -5.45 -14.43
CA LEU A 90 1.50 -4.05 -14.64
C LEU A 90 1.40 -3.64 -16.12
N PHE A 91 1.89 -4.47 -17.04
CA PHE A 91 1.85 -4.15 -18.47
C PHE A 91 0.44 -4.22 -19.06
N GLU A 92 -0.42 -5.12 -18.58
CA GLU A 92 -1.83 -5.21 -19.00
C GLU A 92 -2.61 -3.96 -18.61
N ASN A 93 -2.34 -3.40 -17.42
CA ASN A 93 -2.97 -2.18 -16.93
C ASN A 93 -2.37 -0.92 -17.55
N ASN A 94 -1.20 -1.03 -18.18
CA ASN A 94 -0.49 0.09 -18.80
C ASN A 94 0.05 -0.30 -20.20
N LYS A 95 -0.87 -0.61 -21.13
CA LYS A 95 -0.57 -1.21 -22.46
C LYS A 95 0.45 -0.47 -23.33
N ASN A 96 0.74 0.80 -23.03
CA ASN A 96 1.71 1.64 -23.73
C ASN A 96 3.15 1.53 -23.18
N LEU A 97 3.37 0.81 -22.07
CA LEU A 97 4.67 0.74 -21.37
C LEU A 97 5.74 -0.09 -22.08
N TYR A 98 5.38 -0.93 -23.05
CA TYR A 98 6.30 -1.87 -23.69
C TYR A 98 7.48 -1.22 -24.44
N GLN A 99 7.55 0.12 -24.51
CA GLN A 99 8.51 0.84 -25.35
C GLN A 99 9.27 1.98 -24.65
N VAL A 100 9.15 2.19 -23.34
CA VAL A 100 9.67 3.41 -22.70
C VAL A 100 10.49 3.11 -21.44
N VAL A 101 11.65 3.76 -21.32
CA VAL A 101 12.36 3.95 -20.03
C VAL A 101 11.43 4.75 -19.12
N LEU A 102 11.19 4.33 -17.87
CA LEU A 102 10.31 5.04 -16.94
C LEU A 102 10.76 6.51 -16.76
N PRO A 103 10.09 7.48 -17.41
CA PRO A 103 10.44 8.88 -17.25
C PRO A 103 9.87 9.39 -15.93
N GLU A 104 10.60 10.27 -15.26
CA GLU A 104 10.12 10.95 -14.06
C GLU A 104 8.78 11.65 -14.35
N GLY A 105 7.79 11.44 -13.47
CA GLY A 105 6.45 12.01 -13.62
C GLY A 105 5.46 11.18 -14.45
N LEU A 106 5.86 10.00 -14.95
CA LEU A 106 4.91 9.05 -15.54
C LEU A 106 4.00 8.45 -14.46
N GLU A 107 2.70 8.42 -14.72
CA GLU A 107 1.71 7.78 -13.84
C GLU A 107 1.46 6.33 -14.29
N LEU A 108 1.57 5.39 -13.35
CA LEU A 108 1.40 3.95 -13.54
C LEU A 108 0.21 3.45 -12.73
N VAL A 109 -0.59 2.58 -13.33
CA VAL A 109 -1.64 1.85 -12.62
C VAL A 109 -1.05 0.53 -12.08
N VAL A 110 -1.04 0.34 -10.76
CA VAL A 110 -0.35 -0.77 -10.04
C VAL A 110 -1.34 -1.65 -9.23
N ASP A 111 -2.52 -1.92 -9.79
CA ASP A 111 -3.59 -2.72 -9.17
C ASP A 111 -3.34 -4.23 -9.21
#